data_AF-A0A327L6L6-F1
#
_entry.id   AF-A0A327L6L6-F1
#
_cell.length_a   1.000
_cell.length_b   1.000
_cell.length_c   1.000
_cell.angle_alpha   90.00
_cell.angle_beta   90.00
_cell.angle_gamma   90.00
#
_symmetry.space_group_name_H-M   'P 1'
#
loop_
_entity.id
_entity.type
_entity.pdbx_description
1 polymer ?
#
loop_
_entity_poly.entity_id
_entity_poly.type
_entity_poly.pdbx_seq_one_letter_code
_entity_poly.pdbx_strand_id
1 'polypeptide(L)' 'MTPTPPQDDDEDDGSRRTTNLLLVVFFLAVVAAGYWLVDAMVAQRQADDCAAQGRRNCGAPLIVPPPR' A
#
# COMPACT_ATOMS: atom_id res chain seq x y z
N MET A 1 -31.19 -34.01 -35.43
CA MET A 1 -30.07 -33.09 -35.13
C MET A 1 -30.64 -31.70 -35.02
N THR A 2 -30.98 -31.29 -33.80
CA THR A 2 -31.28 -29.89 -33.50
C THR A 2 -29.94 -29.22 -33.17
N PRO A 3 -29.53 -28.16 -33.90
CA PRO A 3 -28.40 -27.36 -33.47
C PRO A 3 -28.83 -26.54 -32.25
N THR A 4 -28.21 -26.78 -31.10
CA THR A 4 -28.24 -25.82 -29.99
C THR A 4 -27.45 -24.60 -30.44
N PRO A 5 -28.00 -23.37 -30.38
CA PRO A 5 -27.24 -22.19 -30.73
C PRO A 5 -26.12 -22.00 -29.69
N PRO A 6 -24.86 -21.80 -30.10
CA PRO A 6 -23.81 -21.35 -29.19
C PRO A 6 -24.04 -19.86 -28.92
N GLN A 7 -24.50 -19.51 -27.72
CA GLN A 7 -24.67 -18.11 -27.32
C GLN A 7 -24.28 -17.91 -25.86
N ASP A 8 -23.10 -18.35 -25.44
CA ASP A 8 -22.60 -18.06 -24.09
C ASP A 8 -21.09 -17.75 -24.05
N ASP A 9 -20.40 -17.65 -25.20
CA ASP A 9 -18.94 -17.43 -25.20
C ASP A 9 -18.59 -15.95 -24.88
N ASP A 10 -19.39 -14.99 -25.34
CA ASP A 10 -19.13 -13.54 -25.13
C ASP A 10 -19.32 -13.09 -23.67
N GLU A 11 -20.24 -13.73 -22.94
CA GLU A 11 -20.60 -13.37 -21.56
C GLU A 11 -19.55 -13.86 -20.55
N ASP A 12 -18.93 -15.01 -20.80
CA ASP A 12 -17.86 -15.58 -19.96
C ASP A 12 -16.53 -14.80 -20.15
N ASP A 13 -16.23 -14.36 -21.37
CA ASP A 13 -15.03 -13.57 -21.68
C ASP A 13 -15.04 -12.20 -20.99
N GLY A 14 -16.18 -11.50 -21.00
CA GLY A 14 -16.35 -10.21 -20.34
C GLY A 14 -16.28 -10.31 -18.81
N SER A 15 -16.87 -11.37 -18.24
CA SER A 15 -16.89 -11.61 -16.79
C SER A 15 -15.49 -11.90 -16.23
N ARG A 16 -14.67 -12.66 -16.97
CA ARG A 16 -13.26 -12.93 -16.60
C ARG A 16 -12.39 -11.68 -16.64
N ARG A 17 -12.56 -10.82 -17.65
CA ARG A 17 -11.83 -9.54 -17.76
C ARG A 17 -12.19 -8.61 -16.62
N THR A 18 -13.48 -8.50 -16.30
CA THR A 18 -13.97 -7.65 -15.20
C THR A 18 -13.45 -8.16 -13.85
N THR A 19 -13.52 -9.47 -13.62
CA THR A 19 -12.99 -10.09 -12.38
C THR A 19 -11.49 -9.85 -12.22
N ASN A 20 -10.70 -10.04 -13.28
CA ASN A 20 -9.27 -9.79 -13.23
C ASN A 20 -8.96 -8.31 -12.99
N LEU A 21 -9.69 -7.40 -13.64
CA LEU A 21 -9.55 -5.96 -13.42
C LEU A 21 -9.83 -5.58 -11.95
N LEU A 22 -10.89 -6.13 -11.36
CA LEU A 22 -11.22 -5.91 -9.94
C LEU A 22 -10.11 -6.41 -9.02
N LEU A 23 -9.52 -7.58 -9.30
CA LEU A 23 -8.40 -8.12 -8.53
C LEU A 23 -7.18 -7.20 -8.60
N VAL A 24 -6.84 -6.68 -9.78
CA VAL A 24 -5.72 -5.74 -9.96
C VAL A 24 -5.97 -4.44 -9.19
N VAL A 25 -7.18 -3.87 -9.30
CA VAL A 25 -7.55 -2.65 -8.57
C VAL A 25 -7.48 -2.88 -7.05
N PHE A 26 -8.01 -4.01 -6.57
CA PHE A 26 -7.96 -4.37 -5.16
C PHE A 26 -6.51 -4.53 -4.67
N PHE A 27 -5.66 -5.22 -5.44
CA PHE A 27 -4.24 -5.36 -5.11
C PHE A 27 -3.54 -4.01 -5.02
N LEU A 28 -3.74 -3.12 -5.98
CA LEU A 28 -3.18 -1.77 -5.95
C LEU A 28 -3.68 -0.96 -4.76
N ALA A 29 -4.95 -1.09 -4.40
CA ALA A 29 -5.51 -0.44 -3.22
C ALA A 29 -4.84 -0.94 -1.93
N VAL A 30 -4.62 -2.25 -1.80
CA VAL A 30 -3.92 -2.84 -0.64
C VAL A 30 -2.46 -2.36 -0.57
N VAL A 31 -1.74 -2.32 -1.69
CA VAL A 31 -0.36 -1.83 -1.74
C VAL A 31 -0.28 -0.35 -1.37
N ALA A 32 -1.15 0.49 -1.93
CA ALA A 32 -1.21 1.91 -1.62
C ALA A 32 -1.56 2.16 -0.14
N ALA A 33 -2.51 1.39 0.41
CA ALA A 33 -2.82 1.42 1.83
C ALA A 33 -1.61 1.01 2.66
N GLY A 34 -0.93 -0.09 2.32
CA GLY A 34 0.29 -0.52 3.02
C GLY A 34 1.38 0.55 3.03
N TYR A 35 1.62 1.20 1.89
CA TYR A 35 2.58 2.31 1.80
C TYR A 35 2.19 3.48 2.70
N TRP A 36 0.91 3.88 2.68
CA TRP A 36 0.38 4.94 3.54
C TRP A 36 0.50 4.59 5.03
N LEU A 37 0.22 3.34 5.40
CA LEU A 37 0.38 2.86 6.78
C LEU A 37 1.84 2.94 7.26
N VAL A 38 2.81 2.60 6.39
CA VAL A 38 4.23 2.70 6.74
C VAL A 38 4.62 4.15 7.01
N ASP A 39 4.21 5.10 6.16
CA ASP A 39 4.46 6.52 6.37
C ASP A 39 3.87 7.03 7.69
N ALA A 40 2.62 6.62 8.00
CA ALA A 40 1.97 6.95 9.26
C ALA A 40 2.69 6.35 10.50
N MET A 41 3.21 5.13 10.39
CA MET A 41 3.95 4.48 11.49
C MET A 41 5.32 5.10 11.74
N VAL A 42 5.97 5.65 10.72
CA VAL A 42 7.30 6.28 10.86
C VAL A 42 7.26 7.50 11.80
N ALA A 43 6.15 8.24 11.81
CA ALA A 43 5.98 9.39 12.70
C ALA A 43 6.02 9.03 14.19
N GLN A 44 5.50 7.86 14.58
CA GLN A 44 5.51 7.41 15.98
C GLN A 44 6.89 6.90 16.41
N ARG A 45 7.56 6.12 15.54
CA ARG A 45 8.88 5.55 15.84
C ARG A 45 9.93 6.63 16.11
N GLN A 46 9.87 7.77 15.40
CA GLN A 46 10.81 8.87 15.64
C GLN A 46 10.67 9.48 17.04
N ALA A 47 9.46 9.52 17.60
CA ALA A 47 9.23 10.01 18.95
C ALA A 47 9.78 9.02 20.00
N ASP A 48 9.54 7.73 19.79
CA ASP A 48 10.04 6.66 20.65
C ASP A 48 11.57 6.57 20.63
N ASP A 49 12.19 6.62 19.44
CA ASP A 49 13.66 6.62 19.29
C ASP A 49 14.29 7.83 19.99
N CYS A 50 13.61 8.99 19.97
CA CYS A 50 14.11 10.18 20.63
C CYS A 50 13.97 10.12 22.16
N ALA A 51 12.84 9.59 22.66
CA ALA A 51 12.62 9.35 24.07
C ALA A 51 13.60 8.30 24.62
N ALA A 52 13.85 7.22 23.86
CA ALA A 52 14.81 6.17 24.21
C ALA A 52 16.26 6.69 24.25
N GLN A 53 16.61 7.67 23.41
CA GLN A 53 17.91 8.35 23.46
C GLN A 53 18.04 9.38 24.60
N GLY A 54 17.02 9.53 25.46
CA GLY A 54 17.03 10.47 26.59
C GLY A 54 17.02 11.94 26.19
N ARG A 55 16.76 12.25 24.90
CA ARG A 55 16.70 13.63 24.41
C ARG A 55 15.34 14.22 24.76
N ARG A 56 15.33 15.39 25.39
CA ARG A 56 14.10 16.17 25.67
C ARG A 56 13.69 17.11 24.54
N ASN A 57 14.51 17.22 23.50
CA ASN A 57 14.28 18.13 22.39
C ASN A 57 14.23 17.35 21.07
N CYS A 58 13.09 16.71 20.81
CA CYS A 58 12.88 15.81 19.66
C CYS A 58 12.47 16.52 18.36
N GLY A 59 12.32 17.85 18.39
CA GLY A 59 11.97 18.66 17.22
C GLY A 59 13.08 19.56 16.71
N ALA A 60 14.23 19.64 17.39
CA ALA A 60 15.36 20.46 16.96
C ALA A 60 16.32 19.63 16.10
N PRO A 61 16.80 20.16 14.95
CA PRO A 61 17.79 19.49 14.14
C PRO A 61 19.03 19.19 14.97
N LEU A 62 19.50 17.96 14.90
CA LEU A 62 20.75 17.54 15.51
C LEU A 62 21.89 18.29 14.83
N ILE A 63 22.34 19.39 15.45
CA ILE A 63 23.68 19.90 15.18
C ILE A 63 24.65 18.84 15.67
N VAL A 64 25.06 17.95 14.77
CA VAL A 64 26.21 17.08 15.00
C VAL A 64 27.43 17.95 14.71
N PRO A 65 28.23 18.34 15.72
CA PRO A 65 29.45 19.10 15.47
C PRO A 65 30.41 18.23 14.62
N PRO A 66 31.07 18.81 13.61
CA PRO A 66 32.02 18.07 12.77
C PRO A 66 33.16 17.52 13.63
N PRO A 67 33.64 16.29 13.35
CA PRO A 67 34.76 15.70 14.06
C PRO A 67 36.02 16.57 13.89
N ARG A 68 36.74 16.78 15.00
CA ARG A 68 38.01 17.53 15.03
C ARG A 68 39.18 16.69 14.55
#